data_AF-A0A382HIA1-F1
#
_entry.id   AF-A0A382HIA1-F1
#
_cell.length_a   1.000
_cell.length_b   1.000
_cell.length_c   1.000
_cell.angle_alpha   90.00
_cell.angle_beta   90.00
_cell.angle_gamma   90.00
#
_symmetry.space_group_name_H-M   'P 1'
#
loop_
_entity.id
_entity.type
_entity.pdbx_description
1 polymer ?
#
loop_
_entity_poly.entity_id
_entity_poly.type
_entity_poly.pdbx_seq_one_letter_code
_entity_poly.pdbx_strand_id
1 'polypeptide(L)'
;MKPRHMALLALSLQVSLLGADKPVPSPDGYFVDEVWGKVGELSCLKCHNSEGEAEDSRFILRETILLEGAALQTAHEANFKAFAKMARMRKEGQLPRLLLKPIGKLDHEGEQVLKPASTGHAILKAFAQRMEGKSVPGSTAEKYKPRSFFEGVTMLEDQRLLRRLTLSLTGRLPTPRERQAIKENDLAGLDAILDKIMTEDAFFERLKEGFNDVFLTDGYAGNGELILSYNHFEKSRLWYQKYDLSHIEDKRERQEAGWDMARVYRKAIRSEPLEL
;
A
#
# COMPACT_ATOMS: atom_id res chain seq x y z
N MET A 1 50.48 18.77 74.69
CA MET A 1 51.21 18.75 73.40
C MET A 1 50.22 18.35 72.31
N LYS A 2 49.94 19.25 71.35
CA LYS A 2 49.08 19.00 70.18
C LYS A 2 49.98 18.64 68.98
N PRO A 3 49.59 17.68 68.12
CA PRO A 3 49.96 17.71 66.71
C PRO A 3 48.82 18.29 65.88
N ARG A 4 49.22 19.08 64.88
CA ARG A 4 48.41 19.87 63.96
C ARG A 4 47.95 19.00 62.79
N HIS A 5 46.67 19.05 62.43
CA HIS A 5 46.22 18.62 61.11
C HIS A 5 46.22 19.83 60.15
N MET A 6 47.02 19.74 59.09
CA MET A 6 46.95 20.60 57.91
C MET A 6 45.64 20.33 57.19
N ALA A 7 44.79 21.35 57.06
CA ALA A 7 43.69 21.36 56.09
C ALA A 7 44.18 22.09 54.83
N LEU A 8 44.27 21.36 53.71
CA LEU A 8 44.43 21.95 52.38
C LEU A 8 43.10 22.60 51.97
N LEU A 9 43.10 23.91 51.74
CA LEU A 9 42.02 24.59 51.02
C LEU A 9 42.20 24.32 49.51
N ALA A 10 41.31 23.53 48.92
CA ALA A 10 41.13 23.47 47.47
C ALA A 10 40.11 24.55 47.07
N LEU A 11 40.58 25.62 46.45
CA LEU A 11 39.76 26.69 45.89
C LEU A 11 39.31 26.26 44.47
N SER A 12 38.15 25.63 44.35
CA SER A 12 37.53 25.33 43.06
C SER A 12 36.83 26.58 42.51
N LEU A 13 37.47 27.27 41.58
CA LEU A 13 36.84 28.27 40.71
C LEU A 13 35.81 27.56 39.81
N GLN A 14 34.53 27.70 40.11
CA GLN A 14 33.47 27.36 39.17
C GLN A 14 33.32 28.51 38.16
N VAL A 15 33.81 28.29 36.95
CA VAL A 15 33.45 29.11 35.78
C VAL A 15 32.03 28.72 35.38
N SER A 16 31.06 29.61 35.63
CA SER A 16 29.68 29.44 35.16
C SER A 16 29.60 29.77 33.66
N LEU A 17 29.53 28.75 32.79
CA LEU A 17 29.03 28.90 31.43
C LEU A 17 27.50 28.86 31.45
N LEU A 18 26.87 30.03 31.48
CA LEU A 18 25.44 30.20 31.19
C LEU A 18 25.26 30.36 29.66
N GLY A 19 25.32 29.24 28.95
CA GLY A 19 24.75 29.10 27.61
C GLY A 19 23.60 28.12 27.69
N ALA A 20 22.40 28.59 28.01
CA ALA A 20 21.20 27.77 27.93
C ALA A 20 20.91 27.50 26.44
N ASP A 21 21.26 26.30 25.96
CA ASP A 21 20.76 25.78 24.69
C ASP A 21 19.25 25.89 24.69
N LYS A 22 18.70 26.67 23.73
CA LYS A 22 17.25 26.71 23.53
C LYS A 22 16.81 25.28 23.21
N PRO A 23 15.77 24.73 23.88
CA PRO A 23 15.31 23.38 23.61
C PRO A 23 15.03 23.23 22.11
N VAL A 24 15.61 22.20 21.50
CA VAL A 24 15.30 21.86 20.11
C VAL A 24 13.80 21.56 20.05
N PRO A 25 13.02 22.24 19.19
CA PRO A 25 11.60 21.98 19.10
C PRO A 25 11.36 20.51 18.71
N SER A 26 10.48 19.84 19.44
CA SER A 26 10.04 18.46 19.19
C SER A 26 8.56 18.45 18.79
N PRO A 27 8.07 17.39 18.11
CA PRO A 27 6.65 17.23 17.87
C PRO A 27 5.89 17.20 19.19
N ASP A 28 4.91 18.10 19.32
CA ASP A 28 3.95 18.10 20.41
C ASP A 28 2.56 17.67 19.92
N GLY A 29 1.60 17.60 20.85
CA GLY A 29 0.23 17.19 20.51
C GLY A 29 -0.38 18.04 19.40
N TYR A 30 -0.15 19.36 19.39
CA TYR A 30 -0.67 20.19 18.30
C TYR A 30 -0.06 19.83 16.94
N PHE A 31 1.24 19.50 16.87
CA PHE A 31 1.80 19.03 15.61
C PHE A 31 1.17 17.72 15.14
N VAL A 32 1.10 16.72 16.01
CA VAL A 32 0.56 15.39 15.65
C VAL A 32 -0.92 15.51 15.28
N ASP A 33 -1.68 16.27 16.06
CA ASP A 33 -3.14 16.26 16.03
C ASP A 33 -3.73 17.22 15.01
N GLU A 34 -3.13 18.40 14.89
CA GLU A 34 -3.64 19.46 14.03
C GLU A 34 -2.86 19.49 12.72
N VAL A 35 -1.54 19.62 12.79
CA VAL A 35 -0.71 19.82 11.59
C VAL A 35 -0.62 18.54 10.78
N TRP A 36 -0.24 17.44 11.42
CA TRP A 36 -0.05 16.17 10.74
C TRP A 36 -1.38 15.53 10.38
N GLY A 37 -2.23 15.22 11.37
CA GLY A 37 -3.48 14.51 11.14
C GLY A 37 -4.48 15.20 10.22
N LYS A 38 -4.53 16.56 10.21
CA LYS A 38 -5.53 17.30 9.41
C LYS A 38 -4.97 17.92 8.14
N VAL A 39 -3.65 18.03 7.98
CA VAL A 39 -3.04 18.68 6.81
C VAL A 39 -1.91 17.84 6.21
N GLY A 40 -0.93 17.44 7.02
CA GLY A 40 0.26 16.72 6.58
C GLY A 40 -0.09 15.42 5.88
N GLU A 41 -0.78 14.52 6.56
CA GLU A 41 -1.16 13.20 6.05
C GLU A 41 -2.17 13.30 4.89
N LEU A 42 -3.16 14.19 5.00
CA LEU A 42 -4.28 14.25 4.05
C LEU A 42 -3.99 15.03 2.76
N SER A 43 -3.04 15.96 2.79
CA SER A 43 -2.79 16.90 1.68
C SER A 43 -1.34 16.90 1.24
N CYS A 44 -0.39 17.04 2.17
CA CYS A 44 1.02 17.21 1.80
C CYS A 44 1.70 15.88 1.43
N LEU A 45 1.45 14.82 2.19
CA LEU A 45 2.08 13.51 2.05
C LEU A 45 1.84 12.88 0.68
N LYS A 46 0.71 13.20 0.02
CA LYS A 46 0.33 12.68 -1.30
C LYS A 46 1.41 12.86 -2.38
N CYS A 47 2.14 13.97 -2.33
CA CYS A 47 3.23 14.25 -3.27
C CYS A 47 4.60 14.28 -2.58
N HIS A 48 4.66 14.72 -1.32
CA HIS A 48 5.90 14.94 -0.59
C HIS A 48 6.33 13.68 0.18
N ASN A 49 6.57 12.59 -0.53
CA ASN A 49 7.12 11.34 0.01
C ASN A 49 8.25 10.83 -0.89
N SER A 50 8.89 9.71 -0.53
CA SER A 50 10.05 9.18 -1.24
C SER A 50 9.76 8.60 -2.62
N GLU A 51 8.48 8.41 -2.97
CA GLU A 51 8.02 7.84 -4.25
C GLU A 51 6.98 8.76 -4.92
N GLY A 52 6.81 9.98 -4.42
CA GLY A 52 5.79 10.92 -4.86
C GLY A 52 6.34 11.93 -5.86
N GLU A 53 5.43 12.64 -6.55
CA GLU A 53 5.79 13.65 -7.56
C GLU A 53 6.72 14.77 -7.07
N ALA A 54 6.83 14.96 -5.74
CA ALA A 54 7.72 15.94 -5.13
C ALA A 54 8.89 15.31 -4.36
N GLU A 55 9.33 14.10 -4.73
CA GLU A 55 10.44 13.36 -4.12
C GLU A 55 11.78 14.10 -4.14
N ASP A 56 12.03 14.92 -5.17
CA ASP A 56 13.24 15.74 -5.27
C ASP A 56 13.16 17.05 -4.47
N SER A 57 12.04 17.29 -3.79
CA SER A 57 11.84 18.50 -3.01
C SER A 57 12.60 18.46 -1.68
N ARG A 58 12.87 19.65 -1.11
CA ARG A 58 13.49 19.77 0.22
C ARG A 58 12.53 19.51 1.39
N PHE A 59 11.31 19.04 1.09
CA PHE A 59 10.22 18.81 2.03
C PHE A 59 9.69 17.40 1.78
N ILE A 60 10.31 16.40 2.41
CA ILE A 60 9.92 15.00 2.30
C ILE A 60 9.35 14.53 3.63
N LEU A 61 8.22 13.86 3.55
CA LEU A 61 7.44 13.35 4.66
C LEU A 61 7.45 11.82 4.62
N ARG A 62 7.29 11.22 5.79
CA ARG A 62 7.19 9.78 5.99
C ARG A 62 5.76 9.42 6.31
N GLU A 63 5.28 8.35 5.71
CA GLU A 63 3.99 7.77 6.06
C GLU A 63 3.99 7.29 7.51
N THR A 64 2.86 7.49 8.19
CA THR A 64 2.68 7.13 9.60
C THR A 64 1.60 6.08 9.81
N ILE A 65 0.75 5.85 8.81
CA ILE A 65 -0.52 5.14 8.97
C ILE A 65 -0.36 3.66 9.35
N LEU A 66 0.75 3.04 8.93
CA LEU A 66 1.09 1.65 9.22
C LEU A 66 2.13 1.49 10.34
N LEU A 67 2.58 2.60 10.95
CA LEU A 67 3.66 2.58 11.93
C LEU A 67 3.12 2.59 13.36
N GLU A 68 3.81 1.88 14.25
CA GLU A 68 3.52 1.86 15.68
C GLU A 68 4.79 2.10 16.51
N GLY A 69 4.60 2.39 17.81
CA GLY A 69 5.68 2.50 18.79
C GLY A 69 6.80 3.47 18.39
N ALA A 70 8.06 3.03 18.50
CA ALA A 70 9.24 3.84 18.22
C ALA A 70 9.35 4.26 16.74
N ALA A 71 8.85 3.43 15.81
CA ALA A 71 8.87 3.75 14.38
C ALA A 71 7.94 4.93 14.08
N LEU A 72 6.73 4.93 14.66
CA LEU A 72 5.77 6.03 14.55
C LEU A 72 6.34 7.33 15.14
N GLN A 73 6.95 7.27 16.32
CA GLN A 73 7.59 8.44 16.94
C GLN A 73 8.69 9.02 16.05
N THR A 74 9.56 8.16 15.51
CA THR A 74 10.64 8.55 14.59
C THR A 74 10.09 9.22 13.32
N ALA A 75 8.99 8.70 12.77
CA ALA A 75 8.34 9.29 11.61
C ALA A 75 7.74 10.68 11.93
N HIS A 76 7.02 10.83 13.05
CA HIS A 76 6.51 12.12 13.48
C HIS A 76 7.62 13.15 13.73
N GLU A 77 8.75 12.76 14.32
CA GLU A 77 9.90 13.65 14.49
C GLU A 77 10.49 14.12 13.16
N ALA A 78 10.64 13.21 12.20
CA ALA A 78 11.13 13.54 10.86
C ALA A 78 10.18 14.52 10.16
N ASN A 79 8.87 14.23 10.20
CA ASN A 79 7.84 15.08 9.62
C ASN A 79 7.83 16.46 10.29
N PHE A 80 7.91 16.51 11.62
CA PHE A 80 8.00 17.77 12.36
C PHE A 80 9.20 18.60 11.92
N LYS A 81 10.39 18.00 11.81
CA LYS A 81 11.60 18.68 11.35
C LYS A 81 11.43 19.25 9.94
N ALA A 82 10.81 18.50 9.03
CA ALA A 82 10.52 18.95 7.66
C ALA A 82 9.54 20.15 7.66
N PHE A 83 8.45 20.06 8.42
CA PHE A 83 7.48 21.15 8.57
C PHE A 83 8.09 22.39 9.21
N ALA A 84 8.85 22.23 10.30
CA ALA A 84 9.53 23.31 10.99
C ALA A 84 10.54 24.04 10.09
N LYS A 85 11.26 23.28 9.24
CA LYS A 85 12.15 23.85 8.22
C LYS A 85 11.35 24.72 7.24
N MET A 86 10.25 24.21 6.68
CA MET A 86 9.42 24.96 5.74
C MET A 86 8.72 26.18 6.36
N ALA A 87 8.37 26.10 7.66
CA ALA A 87 7.81 27.21 8.43
C ALA A 87 8.83 28.35 8.65
N ARG A 88 10.13 28.06 8.56
CA ARG A 88 11.21 29.05 8.71
C ARG A 88 11.74 29.56 7.37
N MET A 89 11.59 28.80 6.29
CA MET A 89 12.05 29.19 4.95
C MET A 89 11.16 30.29 4.36
N ARG A 90 11.72 31.50 4.20
CA ARG A 90 11.08 32.65 3.55
C ARG A 90 12.09 33.55 2.86
N LYS A 91 11.63 34.34 1.88
CA LYS A 91 12.37 35.52 1.42
C LYS A 91 12.09 36.69 2.37
N GLU A 92 12.95 37.69 2.38
CA GLU A 92 12.75 38.90 3.16
C GLU A 92 11.43 39.58 2.80
N GLY A 93 10.69 40.06 3.80
CA GLY A 93 9.36 40.66 3.63
C GLY A 93 8.22 39.69 3.26
N GLN A 94 8.48 38.39 3.06
CA GLN A 94 7.46 37.42 2.68
C GLN A 94 7.06 36.48 3.82
N LEU A 95 5.85 35.93 3.72
CA LEU A 95 5.41 34.84 4.58
C LEU A 95 6.23 33.56 4.32
N PRO A 96 6.31 32.63 5.29
CA PRO A 96 6.92 31.32 5.11
C PRO A 96 6.40 30.58 3.88
N ARG A 97 7.30 29.83 3.21
CA ARG A 97 6.95 28.96 2.08
C ARG A 97 5.82 27.99 2.44
N LEU A 98 5.78 27.51 3.69
CA LEU A 98 4.71 26.66 4.21
C LEU A 98 3.31 27.29 4.10
N LEU A 99 3.19 28.61 4.09
CA LEU A 99 1.91 29.33 3.97
C LEU A 99 1.58 29.74 2.54
N LEU A 100 2.58 29.88 1.68
CA LEU A 100 2.38 30.39 0.33
C LEU A 100 2.27 29.29 -0.73
N LYS A 101 3.07 28.23 -0.61
CA LYS A 101 3.07 27.13 -1.59
C LYS A 101 1.72 26.39 -1.62
N PRO A 102 1.13 25.95 -0.49
CA PRO A 102 -0.10 25.17 -0.54
C PRO A 102 -1.29 25.90 -1.16
N ILE A 103 -1.27 27.24 -1.15
CA ILE A 103 -2.34 28.09 -1.69
C ILE A 103 -2.01 28.66 -3.10
N GLY A 104 -0.98 28.15 -3.77
CA GLY A 104 -0.59 28.58 -5.12
C GLY A 104 -0.04 30.01 -5.22
N LYS A 105 0.48 30.59 -4.13
CA LYS A 105 1.07 31.96 -4.11
C LYS A 105 2.58 31.99 -4.32
N LEU A 106 3.20 30.83 -4.50
CA LEU A 106 4.58 30.66 -4.93
C LEU A 106 4.61 29.55 -5.97
N ASP A 107 5.50 29.67 -6.95
CA ASP A 107 5.71 28.60 -7.92
C ASP A 107 6.03 27.28 -7.22
N HIS A 108 5.19 26.29 -7.53
CA HIS A 108 5.43 24.88 -7.36
C HIS A 108 4.83 24.19 -8.57
N GLU A 109 5.42 23.07 -8.99
CA GLU A 109 4.95 22.30 -10.15
C GLU A 109 3.58 21.65 -9.90
N GLY A 110 3.15 21.57 -8.63
CA GLY A 110 1.79 21.17 -8.27
C GLY A 110 0.79 22.33 -8.34
N GLU A 111 -0.50 22.00 -8.38
CA GLU A 111 -1.58 22.98 -8.26
C GLU A 111 -1.85 23.35 -6.79
N GLN A 112 -2.77 24.30 -6.58
CA GLN A 112 -3.25 24.67 -5.25
C GLN A 112 -3.85 23.48 -4.49
N VAL A 113 -3.20 23.06 -3.40
CA VAL A 113 -3.66 21.93 -2.56
C VAL A 113 -4.55 22.37 -1.39
N LEU A 114 -4.46 23.63 -0.95
CA LEU A 114 -5.30 24.20 0.11
C LEU A 114 -5.96 25.49 -0.38
N LYS A 115 -7.23 25.69 -0.03
CA LYS A 115 -7.90 26.98 -0.25
C LYS A 115 -7.32 28.06 0.68
N PRO A 116 -7.10 29.30 0.20
CA PRO A 116 -6.80 30.43 1.07
C PRO A 116 -7.85 30.55 2.19
N ALA A 117 -7.40 30.89 3.40
CA ALA A 117 -8.23 31.03 4.60
C ALA A 117 -9.04 29.77 5.01
N SER A 118 -8.76 28.59 4.44
CA SER A 118 -9.32 27.33 4.92
C SER A 118 -8.81 26.97 6.32
N THR A 119 -9.50 26.05 7.00
CA THR A 119 -9.06 25.48 8.28
C THR A 119 -7.64 24.92 8.19
N GLY A 120 -7.32 24.16 7.14
CA GLY A 120 -5.96 23.64 6.94
C GLY A 120 -4.91 24.75 6.81
N HIS A 121 -5.20 25.81 6.06
CA HIS A 121 -4.30 26.96 5.96
C HIS A 121 -4.16 27.71 7.29
N ALA A 122 -5.22 27.83 8.08
CA ALA A 122 -5.18 28.43 9.42
C ALA A 122 -4.33 27.60 10.40
N ILE A 123 -4.43 26.28 10.34
CA ILE A 123 -3.58 25.34 11.12
C ILE A 123 -2.09 25.56 10.80
N LEU A 124 -1.75 25.66 9.51
CA LEU A 124 -0.37 25.93 9.08
C LEU A 124 0.12 27.31 9.55
N LYS A 125 -0.75 28.33 9.52
CA LYS A 125 -0.43 29.68 10.02
C LYS A 125 -0.11 29.67 11.51
N ALA A 126 -0.94 29.00 12.30
CA ALA A 126 -0.72 28.83 13.74
C ALA A 126 0.57 28.04 14.00
N PHE A 127 0.83 26.96 13.26
CA PHE A 127 2.10 26.23 13.37
C PHE A 127 3.32 27.13 13.07
N ALA A 128 3.27 27.92 11.99
CA ALA A 128 4.35 28.84 11.65
C ALA A 128 4.60 29.90 12.74
N GLN A 129 3.56 30.43 13.36
CA GLN A 129 3.67 31.36 14.49
C GLN A 129 4.33 30.70 15.71
N ARG A 130 3.98 29.45 16.03
CA ARG A 130 4.62 28.67 17.11
C ARG A 130 6.11 28.46 16.83
N MET A 131 6.48 28.23 15.57
CA MET A 131 7.89 28.09 15.19
C MET A 131 8.70 29.39 15.30
N GLU A 132 8.03 30.55 15.35
CA GLU A 132 8.62 31.86 15.65
C GLU A 132 8.68 32.16 17.16
N GLY A 133 8.24 31.24 18.02
CA GLY A 133 8.19 31.41 19.48
C GLY A 133 6.97 32.19 19.98
N LYS A 134 5.97 32.45 19.12
CA LYS A 134 4.72 33.08 19.54
C LYS A 134 3.83 32.07 20.24
N SER A 135 3.29 32.45 21.39
CA SER A 135 2.24 31.68 22.05
C SER A 135 0.96 31.78 21.23
N VAL A 136 0.58 30.68 20.59
CA VAL A 136 -0.73 30.52 19.98
C VAL A 136 -1.56 29.73 20.98
N PRO A 137 -2.81 30.13 21.27
CA PRO A 137 -3.69 29.36 22.14
C PRO A 137 -3.67 27.89 21.72
N GLY A 138 -3.41 27.00 22.69
CA GLY A 138 -3.49 25.57 22.43
C GLY A 138 -4.86 25.23 21.84
N SER A 139 -4.90 24.29 20.91
CA SER A 139 -6.17 23.77 20.41
C SER A 139 -7.01 23.34 21.62
N THR A 140 -8.20 23.92 21.78
CA THR A 140 -9.21 23.43 22.73
C THR A 140 -9.91 22.19 22.19
N ALA A 141 -9.57 21.75 20.98
CA ALA A 141 -10.06 20.50 20.43
C ALA A 141 -9.50 19.33 21.23
N GLU A 142 -10.31 18.29 21.38
CA GLU A 142 -9.85 17.02 21.90
C GLU A 142 -8.59 16.57 21.16
N LYS A 143 -7.61 16.04 21.90
CA LYS A 143 -6.41 15.45 21.30
C LYS A 143 -6.85 14.51 20.19
N TYR A 144 -6.38 14.75 18.98
CA TYR A 144 -6.62 13.83 17.88
C TYR A 144 -5.96 12.52 18.27
N LYS A 145 -6.76 11.50 18.49
CA LYS A 145 -6.25 10.14 18.53
C LYS A 145 -6.30 9.65 17.10
N PRO A 146 -5.16 9.61 16.37
CA PRO A 146 -5.14 8.98 15.06
C PRO A 146 -5.73 7.58 15.26
N ARG A 147 -6.85 7.35 14.61
CA ARG A 147 -7.44 6.03 14.58
C ARG A 147 -6.48 5.12 13.85
N SER A 148 -6.26 3.91 14.34
CA SER A 148 -5.61 2.90 13.50
C SER A 148 -6.39 2.83 12.19
N PHE A 149 -5.71 2.68 11.06
CA PHE A 149 -6.38 2.54 9.76
C PHE A 149 -7.46 1.45 9.78
N PHE A 150 -7.24 0.41 10.58
CA PHE A 150 -8.14 -0.71 10.78
C PHE A 150 -9.04 -0.54 12.03
N GLU A 151 -9.16 0.65 12.61
CA GLU A 151 -10.08 0.89 13.72
C GLU A 151 -11.53 0.61 13.30
N GLY A 152 -12.20 -0.27 14.03
CA GLY A 152 -13.53 -0.76 13.67
C GLY A 152 -13.54 -1.87 12.61
N VAL A 153 -12.37 -2.25 12.07
CA VAL A 153 -12.22 -3.42 11.21
C VAL A 153 -11.90 -4.63 12.09
N THR A 154 -12.78 -5.63 12.08
CA THR A 154 -12.51 -6.92 12.71
C THR A 154 -11.83 -7.83 11.71
N MET A 155 -10.56 -8.17 11.95
CA MET A 155 -9.82 -9.13 11.14
C MET A 155 -10.44 -10.54 11.27
N LEU A 156 -10.39 -11.31 10.20
CA LEU A 156 -10.83 -12.71 10.22
C LEU A 156 -9.86 -13.54 11.08
N GLU A 157 -10.41 -14.45 11.89
CA GLU A 157 -9.60 -15.48 12.56
C GLU A 157 -8.86 -16.36 11.55
N ASP A 158 -7.63 -16.77 11.90
CA ASP A 158 -6.71 -17.45 11.00
C ASP A 158 -7.29 -18.73 10.37
N GLN A 159 -8.06 -19.51 11.14
CA GLN A 159 -8.73 -20.70 10.62
C GLN A 159 -9.82 -20.36 9.58
N ARG A 160 -10.53 -19.24 9.77
CA ARG A 160 -11.53 -18.75 8.82
C ARG A 160 -10.86 -18.15 7.58
N LEU A 161 -9.73 -17.47 7.76
CA LEU A 161 -8.91 -16.96 6.66
C LEU A 161 -8.41 -18.12 5.79
N LEU A 162 -7.78 -19.13 6.38
CA LEU A 162 -7.34 -20.34 5.68
C LEU A 162 -8.49 -20.98 4.90
N ARG A 163 -9.66 -21.15 5.55
CA ARG A 163 -10.85 -21.69 4.91
C ARG A 163 -11.28 -20.89 3.68
N ARG A 164 -11.24 -19.56 3.75
CA ARG A 164 -11.61 -18.68 2.64
C ARG A 164 -10.60 -18.78 1.50
N LEU A 165 -9.30 -18.83 1.82
CA LEU A 165 -8.23 -18.93 0.84
C LEU A 165 -8.32 -20.23 0.05
N THR A 166 -8.44 -21.39 0.72
CA THR A 166 -8.54 -22.68 0.01
C THR A 166 -9.80 -22.78 -0.84
N LEU A 167 -10.94 -22.25 -0.37
CA LEU A 167 -12.14 -22.21 -1.20
C LEU A 167 -11.97 -21.33 -2.44
N SER A 168 -11.34 -20.16 -2.28
CA SER A 168 -11.24 -19.18 -3.36
C SER A 168 -10.24 -19.61 -4.42
N LEU A 169 -9.14 -20.25 -3.99
CA LEU A 169 -8.02 -20.62 -4.85
C LEU A 169 -8.13 -22.02 -5.43
N THR A 170 -8.73 -22.98 -4.73
CA THR A 170 -8.79 -24.39 -5.16
C THR A 170 -10.17 -25.03 -5.04
N GLY A 171 -11.19 -24.29 -4.61
CA GLY A 171 -12.55 -24.82 -4.44
C GLY A 171 -12.71 -25.87 -3.35
N ARG A 172 -11.65 -26.19 -2.58
CA ARG A 172 -11.66 -27.22 -1.53
C ARG A 172 -11.62 -26.65 -0.11
N LEU A 173 -12.01 -27.48 0.85
CA LEU A 173 -11.77 -27.20 2.27
C LEU A 173 -10.27 -27.32 2.59
N PRO A 174 -9.78 -26.67 3.66
CA PRO A 174 -8.42 -26.89 4.12
C PRO A 174 -8.20 -28.35 4.52
N THR A 175 -6.98 -28.85 4.38
CA THR A 175 -6.61 -30.18 4.88
C THR A 175 -6.39 -30.16 6.39
N PRO A 176 -6.43 -31.31 7.09
CA PRO A 176 -6.07 -31.37 8.51
C PRO A 176 -4.66 -30.85 8.80
N ARG A 177 -3.70 -31.10 7.90
CA ARG A 177 -2.31 -30.63 8.04
C ARG A 177 -2.21 -29.11 7.92
N GLU A 178 -2.91 -28.50 6.96
CA GLU A 178 -2.97 -27.04 6.80
C GLU A 178 -3.59 -26.37 8.03
N ARG A 179 -4.69 -26.93 8.56
CA ARG A 179 -5.29 -26.43 9.81
C ARG A 179 -4.34 -26.52 10.98
N GLN A 180 -3.60 -27.62 11.09
CA GLN A 180 -2.63 -27.83 12.17
C GLN A 180 -1.46 -26.86 12.05
N ALA A 181 -0.94 -26.65 10.84
CA ALA A 181 0.14 -25.70 10.59
C ALA A 181 -0.22 -24.27 11.02
N ILE A 182 -1.46 -23.82 10.74
CA ILE A 182 -1.97 -22.53 11.21
C ILE A 182 -2.20 -22.51 12.73
N LYS A 183 -2.56 -23.62 13.36
CA LYS A 183 -2.69 -23.67 14.83
C LYS A 183 -1.34 -23.56 15.56
N GLU A 184 -0.28 -24.09 14.94
CA GLU A 184 1.05 -24.14 15.56
C GLU A 184 1.87 -22.89 15.27
N ASN A 185 1.67 -22.27 14.11
CA ASN A 185 2.53 -21.19 13.61
C ASN A 185 1.75 -19.91 13.25
N ASP A 186 0.46 -19.82 13.60
CA ASP A 186 -0.45 -18.74 13.21
C ASP A 186 -0.32 -18.44 11.70
N LEU A 187 -0.32 -17.16 11.31
CA LEU A 187 -0.16 -16.74 9.91
C LEU A 187 1.25 -16.98 9.33
N ALA A 188 2.27 -17.22 10.15
CA ALA A 188 3.60 -17.54 9.62
C ALA A 188 3.63 -18.91 8.90
N GLY A 189 2.68 -19.79 9.20
CA GLY A 189 2.47 -21.04 8.48
C GLY A 189 1.77 -20.89 7.13
N LEU A 190 1.25 -19.71 6.79
CA LEU A 190 0.39 -19.51 5.61
C LEU A 190 1.17 -19.53 4.30
N ASP A 191 2.37 -18.96 4.25
CA ASP A 191 3.15 -18.81 3.02
C ASP A 191 3.43 -20.18 2.36
N ALA A 192 3.93 -21.14 3.13
CA ALA A 192 4.18 -22.49 2.65
C ALA A 192 2.91 -23.24 2.22
N ILE A 193 1.76 -22.90 2.82
CA ILE A 193 0.46 -23.46 2.41
C ILE A 193 0.05 -22.87 1.06
N LEU A 194 0.21 -21.55 0.86
CA LEU A 194 -0.12 -20.88 -0.39
C LEU A 194 0.77 -21.38 -1.54
N ASP A 195 2.09 -21.48 -1.31
CA ASP A 195 3.03 -22.03 -2.29
C ASP A 195 2.60 -23.41 -2.77
N LYS A 196 2.20 -24.27 -1.83
CA LYS A 196 1.71 -25.60 -2.18
C LYS A 196 0.39 -25.53 -2.93
N ILE A 197 -0.58 -24.75 -2.44
CA ILE A 197 -1.90 -24.60 -3.06
C ILE A 197 -1.77 -24.18 -4.53
N MET A 198 -0.86 -23.24 -4.82
CA MET A 198 -0.62 -22.71 -6.17
C MET A 198 0.07 -23.69 -7.12
N THR A 199 0.40 -24.89 -6.66
CA THR A 199 0.92 -26.00 -7.48
C THR A 199 -0.08 -27.14 -7.65
N GLU A 200 -1.27 -27.04 -7.04
CA GLU A 200 -2.31 -28.07 -7.15
C GLU A 200 -3.07 -27.95 -8.48
N ASP A 201 -3.46 -29.08 -9.07
CA ASP A 201 -4.32 -29.11 -10.27
C ASP A 201 -5.59 -28.27 -10.07
N ALA A 202 -6.19 -28.35 -8.88
CA ALA A 202 -7.38 -27.58 -8.53
C ALA A 202 -7.17 -26.06 -8.58
N PHE A 203 -5.94 -25.57 -8.38
CA PHE A 203 -5.63 -24.14 -8.51
C PHE A 203 -5.63 -23.74 -9.98
N PHE A 204 -5.02 -24.54 -10.85
CA PHE A 204 -5.02 -24.28 -12.28
C PHE A 204 -6.43 -24.33 -12.88
N GLU A 205 -7.28 -25.28 -12.45
CA GLU A 205 -8.68 -25.30 -12.85
C GLU A 205 -9.43 -24.04 -12.41
N ARG A 206 -9.23 -23.60 -11.15
CA ARG A 206 -9.85 -22.37 -10.65
C ARG A 206 -9.34 -21.12 -11.37
N LEU A 207 -8.07 -21.11 -11.77
CA LEU A 207 -7.48 -20.05 -12.56
C LEU A 207 -8.11 -19.96 -13.96
N LYS A 208 -8.27 -21.11 -14.63
CA LYS A 208 -8.97 -21.20 -15.93
C LYS A 208 -10.41 -20.69 -15.82
N GLU A 209 -11.15 -21.09 -14.79
CA GLU A 209 -12.50 -20.57 -14.52
C GLU A 209 -12.50 -19.04 -14.39
N GLY A 210 -11.59 -18.48 -13.58
CA GLY A 210 -11.52 -17.04 -13.36
C GLY A 210 -11.18 -16.24 -14.62
N PHE A 211 -10.28 -16.74 -15.47
CA PHE A 211 -10.01 -16.11 -16.77
C PHE A 211 -11.18 -16.27 -17.75
N ASN A 212 -11.86 -17.42 -17.74
CA ASN A 212 -13.00 -17.64 -18.60
C ASN A 212 -14.22 -16.78 -18.20
N ASP A 213 -14.36 -16.37 -16.94
CA ASP A 213 -15.35 -15.36 -16.53
C ASP A 213 -15.13 -13.99 -17.20
N VAL A 214 -13.93 -13.73 -17.71
CA VAL A 214 -13.57 -12.51 -18.44
C VAL A 214 -13.59 -12.75 -19.95
N PHE A 215 -12.93 -13.80 -20.43
CA PHE A 215 -12.78 -14.07 -21.86
C PHE A 215 -14.02 -14.69 -22.49
N LEU A 216 -14.82 -15.44 -21.72
CA LEU A 216 -16.06 -16.11 -22.14
C LEU A 216 -15.87 -17.02 -23.36
N THR A 217 -14.68 -17.60 -23.55
CA THR A 217 -14.34 -18.37 -24.75
C THR A 217 -15.00 -19.73 -24.74
N ASP A 218 -15.15 -20.38 -23.59
CA ASP A 218 -15.91 -21.63 -23.47
C ASP A 218 -17.41 -21.42 -23.73
N GLY A 219 -17.95 -20.26 -23.33
CA GLY A 219 -19.34 -19.87 -23.52
C GLY A 219 -19.68 -19.28 -24.89
N TYR A 220 -18.70 -19.13 -25.77
CA TYR A 220 -18.89 -18.50 -27.08
C TYR A 220 -19.81 -19.35 -27.98
N ALA A 221 -21.02 -18.83 -28.23
CA ALA A 221 -22.06 -19.51 -29.01
C ALA A 221 -21.85 -19.48 -30.53
N GLY A 222 -20.88 -18.70 -31.02
CA GLY A 222 -20.54 -18.63 -32.45
C GLY A 222 -19.67 -19.81 -32.92
N ASN A 223 -19.16 -19.72 -34.16
CA ASN A 223 -18.17 -20.68 -34.63
C ASN A 223 -16.87 -20.50 -33.82
N GLY A 224 -16.50 -21.48 -32.98
CA GLY A 224 -15.31 -21.42 -32.13
C GLY A 224 -14.02 -21.12 -32.91
N GLU A 225 -13.98 -21.42 -34.20
CA GLU A 225 -12.88 -21.05 -35.11
C GLU A 225 -12.65 -19.53 -35.22
N LEU A 226 -13.60 -18.69 -34.81
CA LEU A 226 -13.50 -17.22 -34.84
C LEU A 226 -12.90 -16.62 -33.56
N ILE A 227 -12.70 -17.42 -32.51
CA ILE A 227 -12.17 -16.94 -31.22
C ILE A 227 -10.70 -16.57 -31.36
N LEU A 228 -9.94 -17.39 -32.08
CA LEU A 228 -8.54 -17.14 -32.37
C LEU A 228 -8.39 -16.52 -33.76
N SER A 229 -7.32 -15.75 -33.97
CA SER A 229 -7.00 -15.23 -35.30
C SER A 229 -6.56 -16.35 -36.24
N TYR A 230 -6.96 -16.27 -37.51
CA TYR A 230 -6.51 -17.21 -38.53
C TYR A 230 -4.99 -17.14 -38.75
N ASN A 231 -4.44 -15.92 -38.80
CA ASN A 231 -3.05 -15.65 -39.17
C ASN A 231 -2.01 -16.19 -38.17
N HIS A 232 -2.43 -16.50 -36.94
CA HIS A 232 -1.52 -16.99 -35.91
C HIS A 232 -1.64 -18.50 -35.67
N PHE A 233 -2.68 -19.15 -36.23
CA PHE A 233 -2.99 -20.57 -36.00
C PHE A 233 -3.25 -21.34 -37.30
N GLU A 234 -2.82 -20.81 -38.45
CA GLU A 234 -3.07 -21.36 -39.78
C GLU A 234 -2.61 -22.82 -39.95
N LYS A 235 -1.57 -23.25 -39.22
CA LYS A 235 -0.99 -24.61 -39.34
C LYS A 235 -1.67 -25.65 -38.44
N SER A 236 -2.33 -25.23 -37.36
CA SER A 236 -2.96 -26.10 -36.36
C SER A 236 -4.49 -26.21 -36.51
N ARG A 237 -5.10 -25.36 -37.35
CA ARG A 237 -6.55 -25.35 -37.60
C ARG A 237 -7.03 -26.53 -38.45
N LEU A 238 -8.30 -26.87 -38.27
CA LEU A 238 -9.04 -27.87 -39.06
C LEU A 238 -8.34 -29.23 -39.19
N TRP A 239 -7.50 -29.61 -38.21
CA TRP A 239 -6.71 -30.85 -38.24
C TRP A 239 -7.58 -32.10 -38.46
N TYR A 240 -8.81 -32.10 -37.94
CA TYR A 240 -9.73 -33.22 -38.06
C TYR A 240 -10.13 -33.55 -39.50
N GLN A 241 -10.07 -32.57 -40.41
CA GLN A 241 -10.41 -32.76 -41.82
C GLN A 241 -9.38 -33.60 -42.60
N LYS A 242 -8.21 -33.85 -42.01
CA LYS A 242 -7.14 -34.64 -42.63
C LYS A 242 -7.34 -36.16 -42.49
N TYR A 243 -8.29 -36.59 -41.67
CA TYR A 243 -8.53 -38.01 -41.39
C TYR A 243 -9.48 -38.61 -42.41
N ASP A 244 -9.05 -39.71 -43.03
CA ASP A 244 -9.90 -40.47 -43.95
C ASP A 244 -10.82 -41.44 -43.19
N LEU A 245 -12.12 -41.23 -43.35
CA LEU A 245 -13.18 -42.05 -42.75
C LEU A 245 -13.84 -43.00 -43.77
N SER A 246 -13.25 -43.17 -44.95
CA SER A 246 -13.77 -44.03 -46.02
C SER A 246 -13.97 -45.49 -45.61
N HIS A 247 -13.20 -45.96 -44.62
CA HIS A 247 -13.30 -47.31 -44.04
C HIS A 247 -14.61 -47.57 -43.29
N ILE A 248 -15.38 -46.53 -42.91
CA ILE A 248 -16.70 -46.68 -42.28
C ILE A 248 -17.74 -46.79 -43.39
N GLU A 249 -18.27 -47.99 -43.65
CA GLU A 249 -19.20 -48.23 -44.76
C GLU A 249 -20.56 -47.53 -44.60
N ASP A 250 -21.09 -47.50 -43.37
CA ASP A 250 -22.36 -46.83 -43.08
C ASP A 250 -22.20 -45.30 -43.17
N LYS A 251 -23.01 -44.68 -44.04
CA LYS A 251 -22.93 -43.24 -44.32
C LYS A 251 -23.27 -42.39 -43.10
N ARG A 252 -24.20 -42.82 -42.25
CA ARG A 252 -24.63 -42.05 -41.07
C ARG A 252 -23.57 -42.13 -39.98
N GLU A 253 -23.02 -43.31 -39.74
CA GLU A 253 -21.93 -43.53 -38.80
C GLU A 253 -20.67 -42.75 -39.19
N ARG A 254 -20.32 -42.75 -40.48
CA ARG A 254 -19.21 -41.95 -41.01
C ARG A 254 -19.41 -40.45 -40.75
N GLN A 255 -20.65 -39.97 -40.94
CA GLN A 255 -20.99 -38.57 -40.72
C GLN A 255 -20.90 -38.17 -39.24
N GLU A 256 -21.41 -39.03 -38.34
CA GLU A 256 -21.34 -38.78 -36.90
C GLU A 256 -19.88 -38.76 -36.42
N ALA A 257 -19.05 -39.70 -36.88
CA ALA A 257 -17.62 -39.71 -36.57
C ALA A 257 -16.92 -38.40 -36.98
N GLY A 258 -17.25 -37.86 -38.16
CA GLY A 258 -16.75 -36.55 -38.59
C GLY A 258 -17.23 -35.40 -37.68
N TRP A 259 -18.49 -35.43 -37.24
CA TRP A 259 -19.04 -34.44 -36.32
C TRP A 259 -18.43 -34.53 -34.92
N ASP A 260 -18.17 -35.73 -34.41
CA ASP A 260 -17.48 -35.95 -33.15
C ASP A 260 -16.10 -35.30 -33.15
N MET A 261 -15.29 -35.56 -34.19
CA MET A 261 -13.97 -34.93 -34.31
C MET A 261 -14.06 -33.41 -34.40
N ALA A 262 -15.04 -32.88 -35.15
CA ALA A 262 -15.28 -31.44 -35.21
C ALA A 262 -15.70 -30.84 -33.85
N ARG A 263 -16.48 -31.57 -33.03
CA ARG A 263 -16.84 -31.14 -31.67
C ARG A 263 -15.61 -31.07 -30.76
N VAL A 264 -14.74 -32.07 -30.81
CA VAL A 264 -13.46 -32.09 -30.06
C VAL A 264 -12.58 -30.92 -30.49
N TYR A 265 -12.41 -30.71 -31.79
CA TYR A 265 -11.64 -29.59 -32.34
C TYR A 265 -12.16 -28.23 -31.85
N ARG A 266 -13.47 -27.98 -31.96
CA ARG A 266 -14.06 -26.70 -31.52
C ARG A 266 -13.97 -26.50 -30.01
N LYS A 267 -14.06 -27.57 -29.22
CA LYS A 267 -13.83 -27.49 -27.77
C LYS A 267 -12.38 -27.08 -27.48
N ALA A 268 -11.41 -27.72 -28.13
CA ALA A 268 -10.00 -27.38 -27.96
C ALA A 268 -9.71 -25.91 -28.28
N ILE A 269 -10.22 -25.39 -29.40
CA ILE A 269 -10.04 -23.97 -29.78
C ILE A 269 -10.64 -23.00 -28.75
N ARG A 270 -11.79 -23.35 -28.15
CA ARG A 270 -12.43 -22.51 -27.12
C ARG A 270 -11.61 -22.45 -25.83
N SER A 271 -11.01 -23.57 -25.46
CA SER A 271 -10.24 -23.68 -24.22
C SER A 271 -8.77 -23.26 -24.38
N GLU A 272 -8.25 -23.20 -25.61
CA GLU A 272 -6.85 -22.86 -25.91
C GLU A 272 -6.37 -21.56 -25.22
N PRO A 273 -7.09 -20.42 -25.23
CA PRO A 273 -6.68 -19.22 -24.49
C PRO A 273 -6.49 -19.40 -22.98
N LEU A 274 -7.06 -20.44 -22.40
CA LEU A 274 -7.02 -20.75 -20.96
C LEU A 274 -5.92 -21.77 -20.63
N GLU A 275 -5.27 -22.37 -21.64
CA GLU A 275 -4.33 -23.48 -21.48
C GLU A 275 -2.91 -23.17 -22.00
N LEU A 276 -2.65 -21.93 -22.42
CA LEU A 276 -1.35 -21.45 -22.93
C LEU A 276 -0.35 -21.10 -21.82
#